data_AF-A0A2W4HX11-F1
#
_entry.id   AF-A0A2W4HX11-F1
#
_cell.length_a   1.000
_cell.length_b   1.000
_cell.length_c   1.000
_cell.angle_alpha   90.00
_cell.angle_beta   90.00
_cell.angle_gamma   90.00
#
_symmetry.space_group_name_H-M   'P 1'
#
loop_
_entity.id
_entity.type
_entity.pdbx_description
1 polymer ?
#
loop_
_entity_poly.entity_id
_entity_poly.type
_entity_poly.pdbx_seq_one_letter_code
_entity_poly.pdbx_strand_id
1 'polypeptide(L)'
;MNNQRNLSCFIGVYGGSGSGKSLFAQELLKSLGSGEAIILTADAYYKDQSQLSSEEAESHNFDQPDAIDFELLIQHIKDLRNGLTIAQPVYDFKTHSRTKKSITVRPQKYIIIEGLLFLLNRRLRDELDLKIYIDADDDVRLIRRIRRDKQERGQSTDSVINQYMATVRSMHNKHISPTKRYADIVIDFNVSNQQALRNTVKQIKLYYTTQELGSRGGIVPSIRLFFIRSFTVFRGVYRDTLKNIVSRYVLLLIIAFHSTLVLLRESHEVWLVDGPWPQFVRNYLASYQFPFVYITLFFVAVYLIKRTLFDIKQVNSIIRRYVYLELGIYTFIIISIYLYWTFYYGYF
;
A
#
# COMPACT_ATOMS: atom_id res chain seq x y z
N MET A 1 -33.83 4.14 2.16
CA MET A 1 -32.75 4.89 1.50
C MET A 1 -31.50 4.03 1.52
N ASN A 2 -31.01 3.61 0.35
CA ASN A 2 -29.82 2.77 0.22
C ASN A 2 -28.60 3.53 0.73
N ASN A 3 -28.11 3.17 1.92
CA ASN A 3 -26.90 3.72 2.50
C ASN A 3 -25.68 3.03 1.85
N GLN A 4 -25.53 3.15 0.53
CA GLN A 4 -24.28 2.79 -0.14
C GLN A 4 -23.24 3.82 0.30
N ARG A 5 -22.39 3.45 1.26
CA ARG A 5 -21.17 4.21 1.52
C ARG A 5 -20.42 4.31 0.20
N ASN A 6 -20.26 5.52 -0.32
CA ASN A 6 -19.32 5.78 -1.42
C ASN A 6 -17.92 5.48 -0.87
N LEU A 7 -17.40 4.29 -1.13
CA LEU A 7 -16.01 3.99 -0.84
C LEU A 7 -15.16 4.80 -1.83
N SER A 8 -14.37 5.72 -1.30
CA SER A 8 -13.30 6.38 -2.04
C SER A 8 -11.97 5.77 -1.63
N CYS A 9 -11.11 5.47 -2.60
CA CYS A 9 -9.73 5.02 -2.38
C CYS A 9 -8.77 6.20 -2.54
N PHE A 10 -8.07 6.54 -1.46
CA PHE A 10 -7.15 7.67 -1.39
C PHE A 10 -5.71 7.24 -1.67
N ILE A 11 -5.12 7.74 -2.74
CA ILE A 11 -3.83 7.30 -3.28
C ILE A 11 -2.85 8.46 -3.20
N GLY A 12 -1.80 8.36 -2.38
CA GLY A 12 -0.72 9.34 -2.35
C GLY A 12 0.33 9.05 -3.41
N VAL A 13 0.61 10.01 -4.29
CA VAL A 13 1.73 9.96 -5.26
C VAL A 13 2.74 11.05 -4.93
N TYR A 14 3.93 10.67 -4.48
CA TYR A 14 4.90 11.60 -3.91
C TYR A 14 6.32 11.28 -4.36
N GLY A 15 7.24 12.23 -4.18
CA GLY A 15 8.64 12.09 -4.57
C GLY A 15 9.32 13.45 -4.75
N GLY A 16 10.63 13.43 -4.98
CA GLY A 16 11.42 14.65 -5.17
C GLY A 16 10.96 15.52 -6.34
N SER A 17 11.25 16.83 -6.29
CA SER A 17 11.07 17.70 -7.46
C SER A 17 11.81 17.12 -8.67
N GLY A 18 11.18 17.09 -9.84
CA GLY A 18 11.73 16.51 -11.06
C GLY A 18 11.63 14.98 -11.16
N SER A 19 11.09 14.26 -10.16
CA SER A 19 11.03 12.79 -10.20
C SER A 19 10.06 12.22 -11.23
N GLY A 20 9.04 12.99 -11.63
CA GLY A 20 7.97 12.53 -12.52
C GLY A 20 6.64 12.26 -11.81
N LYS A 21 6.51 12.59 -10.51
CA LYS A 21 5.28 12.36 -9.72
C LYS A 21 3.99 12.91 -10.34
N SER A 22 4.00 14.14 -10.84
CA SER A 22 2.81 14.74 -11.48
C SER A 22 2.51 14.09 -12.82
N LEU A 23 3.54 13.68 -13.59
CA LEU A 23 3.33 12.92 -14.83
C LEU A 23 2.70 11.56 -14.53
N PHE A 24 3.23 10.82 -13.56
CA PHE A 24 2.69 9.53 -13.14
C PHE A 24 1.25 9.65 -12.62
N ALA A 25 0.96 10.67 -11.81
CA ALA A 25 -0.40 10.93 -11.31
C ALA A 25 -1.40 11.15 -12.46
N GLN A 26 -1.00 11.91 -13.49
CA GLN A 26 -1.81 12.13 -14.70
C GLN A 26 -2.01 10.84 -15.51
N GLU A 27 -0.97 10.01 -15.68
CA GLU A 27 -1.09 8.71 -16.34
C GLU A 27 -1.98 7.74 -15.55
N LEU A 28 -1.88 7.78 -14.22
CA LEU A 28 -2.70 6.99 -13.31
C LEU A 28 -4.16 7.40 -13.38
N LEU A 29 -4.46 8.70 -13.37
CA LEU A 29 -5.80 9.26 -13.57
C LEU A 29 -6.42 8.73 -14.86
N LYS A 30 -5.70 8.82 -15.99
CA LYS A 30 -6.16 8.32 -17.29
C LYS A 30 -6.43 6.82 -17.27
N SER A 31 -5.57 6.05 -16.61
CA SER A 31 -5.65 4.58 -16.57
C SER A 31 -6.72 4.05 -15.61
N LEU A 32 -7.06 4.81 -14.56
CA LEU A 32 -8.16 4.48 -13.64
C LEU A 32 -9.53 4.84 -14.24
N GLY A 33 -9.56 5.84 -15.12
CA GLY A 33 -10.77 6.32 -15.80
C GLY A 33 -11.09 7.73 -15.34
N SER A 34 -11.09 8.70 -16.27
CA SER A 34 -11.25 10.14 -15.98
C SER A 34 -12.60 10.51 -15.33
N GLY A 35 -13.60 9.64 -15.39
CA GLY A 35 -14.89 9.82 -14.72
C GLY A 35 -15.00 9.19 -13.33
N GLU A 36 -14.03 8.35 -12.95
CA GLU A 36 -14.01 7.67 -11.63
C GLU A 36 -12.91 8.20 -10.71
N ALA A 37 -11.99 9.01 -11.25
CA ALA A 37 -10.78 9.42 -10.55
C ALA A 37 -10.59 10.95 -10.63
N ILE A 38 -9.96 11.52 -9.60
CA ILE A 38 -9.56 12.94 -9.57
C ILE A 38 -8.19 13.11 -8.92
N ILE A 39 -7.47 14.15 -9.33
CA ILE A 39 -6.21 14.57 -8.70
C ILE A 39 -6.46 15.78 -7.81
N LEU A 40 -6.05 15.67 -6.54
CA LEU A 40 -5.86 16.77 -5.62
C LEU A 40 -4.36 17.08 -5.55
N THR A 41 -3.97 18.31 -5.88
CA THR A 41 -2.58 18.74 -5.70
C THR A 41 -2.41 19.30 -4.30
N ALA A 42 -1.53 18.69 -3.50
CA ALA A 42 -1.16 19.20 -2.18
C ALA A 42 -0.48 20.57 -2.27
N ASP A 43 0.13 20.89 -3.42
CA ASP A 43 0.74 22.20 -3.65
C ASP A 43 -0.33 23.32 -3.70
N ALA A 44 -1.62 23.01 -3.89
CA ALA A 44 -2.70 24.00 -3.74
C ALA A 44 -2.93 24.44 -2.28
N TYR A 45 -2.40 23.69 -1.31
CA TYR A 45 -2.61 23.89 0.12
C TYR A 45 -1.44 24.59 0.81
N TYR A 46 -0.53 25.24 0.06
CA TYR A 46 0.42 26.16 0.68
C TYR A 46 -0.32 27.21 1.52
N LYS A 47 0.25 27.55 2.68
CA LYS A 47 -0.25 28.65 3.51
C LYS A 47 -0.19 29.96 2.72
N ASP A 48 -1.18 30.82 2.96
CA ASP A 48 -1.18 32.14 2.36
C ASP A 48 -0.06 32.98 2.98
N GLN A 49 0.85 33.47 2.14
CA GLN A 49 1.99 34.29 2.53
C GLN A 49 1.87 35.71 1.97
N SER A 50 0.66 36.16 1.61
CA SER A 50 0.40 37.52 1.10
C SER A 50 0.82 38.66 2.04
N GLN A 51 1.06 38.36 3.32
CA GLN A 51 1.53 39.32 4.32
C GLN A 51 3.07 39.44 4.39
N LEU A 52 3.81 38.55 3.72
CA LEU A 52 5.28 38.65 3.67
C LEU A 52 5.68 39.84 2.78
N SER A 53 6.66 40.61 3.25
CA SER A 53 7.36 41.57 2.40
C SER A 53 8.13 40.86 1.28
N SER A 54 8.51 41.60 0.23
CA SER A 54 9.25 41.02 -0.91
C SER A 54 10.57 40.37 -0.49
N GLU A 55 11.29 40.96 0.47
CA GLU A 55 12.55 40.41 1.02
C GLU A 55 12.31 39.14 1.86
N GLU A 56 11.22 39.08 2.61
CA GLU A 56 10.83 37.88 3.37
C GLU A 56 10.40 36.75 2.43
N ALA A 57 9.67 37.05 1.35
CA ALA A 57 9.24 36.06 0.38
C ALA A 57 10.41 35.41 -0.37
N GLU A 58 11.44 36.18 -0.74
CA GLU A 58 12.64 35.68 -1.41
C GLU A 58 13.51 34.78 -0.51
N SER A 59 13.53 35.07 0.80
CA SER A 59 14.26 34.28 1.80
C SER A 59 13.43 33.13 2.39
N HIS A 60 12.11 33.10 2.13
CA HIS A 60 11.21 32.09 2.68
C HIS A 60 11.43 30.71 2.05
N ASN A 61 11.70 29.71 2.89
CA ASN A 61 11.90 28.35 2.44
C ASN A 61 10.55 27.61 2.30
N PHE A 62 9.98 27.65 1.09
CA PHE A 62 8.75 26.93 0.74
C PHE A 62 8.86 25.40 0.81
N ASP A 63 10.07 24.84 0.94
CA ASP A 63 10.28 23.39 1.09
C ASP A 63 10.25 22.93 2.57
N GLN A 64 9.90 23.83 3.51
CA GLN A 64 9.70 23.45 4.91
C GLN A 64 8.39 22.66 5.11
N PRO A 65 8.37 21.68 6.04
CA PRO A 65 7.15 20.93 6.34
C PRO A 65 5.96 21.84 6.68
N ASP A 66 6.20 22.94 7.40
CA ASP A 66 5.15 23.84 7.88
C ASP A 66 4.58 24.79 6.80
N ALA A 67 5.11 24.75 5.58
CA ALA A 67 4.62 25.56 4.46
C ALA A 67 3.23 25.10 3.98
N ILE A 68 2.87 23.82 4.21
CA ILE A 68 1.57 23.26 3.82
C ILE A 68 0.58 23.38 4.98
N ASP A 69 -0.65 23.77 4.64
CA ASP A 69 -1.80 23.73 5.53
C ASP A 69 -2.38 22.31 5.60
N PHE A 70 -1.71 21.50 6.41
CA PHE A 70 -2.08 20.10 6.61
C PHE A 70 -3.45 19.92 7.24
N GLU A 71 -3.89 20.85 8.10
CA GLU A 71 -5.21 20.76 8.73
C GLU A 71 -6.30 20.84 7.67
N LEU A 72 -6.23 21.84 6.77
CA LEU A 72 -7.18 21.99 5.69
C LEU A 72 -7.16 20.79 4.73
N LEU A 73 -5.97 20.30 4.36
CA LEU A 73 -5.84 19.14 3.47
C LEU A 73 -6.42 17.87 4.09
N ILE A 74 -6.13 17.59 5.36
CA ILE A 74 -6.67 16.43 6.09
C ILE A 74 -8.19 16.55 6.21
N GLN A 75 -8.70 17.73 6.55
CA GLN A 75 -10.13 17.97 6.64
C GLN A 75 -10.82 17.70 5.30
N HIS A 76 -10.30 18.23 4.21
CA HIS A 76 -10.83 18.00 2.86
C HIS A 76 -10.79 16.53 2.44
N ILE A 77 -9.75 15.78 2.82
CA ILE A 77 -9.69 14.33 2.58
C ILE A 77 -10.78 13.60 3.36
N LYS A 78 -10.99 13.96 4.63
CA LYS A 78 -12.06 13.39 5.46
C LYS A 78 -13.45 13.71 4.93
N ASP A 79 -13.66 14.95 4.49
CA ASP A 79 -14.92 15.40 3.89
C ASP A 79 -15.23 14.59 2.62
N LEU A 80 -14.26 14.45 1.72
CA LEU A 80 -14.42 13.61 0.53
C LEU A 80 -14.68 12.15 0.88
N ARG A 81 -14.01 11.61 1.91
CA ARG A 81 -14.21 10.23 2.40
C ARG A 81 -15.62 10.03 2.95
N ASN A 82 -16.22 11.08 3.50
CA ASN A 82 -17.60 11.11 3.98
C ASN A 82 -18.63 11.43 2.89
N GLY A 83 -18.21 11.53 1.62
CA GLY A 83 -19.12 11.85 0.52
C GLY A 83 -19.49 13.33 0.40
N LEU A 84 -18.76 14.22 1.07
CA LEU A 84 -18.96 15.67 1.00
C LEU A 84 -18.13 16.29 -0.12
N THR A 85 -18.69 17.30 -0.78
CA THR A 85 -17.98 18.09 -1.79
C THR A 85 -17.13 19.15 -1.10
N ILE A 86 -15.90 19.36 -1.57
CA ILE A 86 -14.98 20.36 -1.03
C ILE A 86 -14.75 21.49 -2.03
N ALA A 87 -14.27 22.62 -1.51
CA ALA A 87 -13.75 23.73 -2.32
C ALA A 87 -12.22 23.75 -2.20
N GLN A 88 -11.53 23.08 -3.12
CA GLN A 88 -10.06 23.06 -3.13
C GLN A 88 -9.54 24.49 -3.39
N PRO A 89 -8.61 25.01 -2.57
CA PRO A 89 -7.99 26.30 -2.83
C PRO A 89 -7.24 26.32 -4.18
N VAL A 90 -7.02 27.52 -4.71
CA VAL A 90 -6.11 27.75 -5.83
C VAL A 90 -4.97 28.62 -5.34
N TYR A 91 -3.75 28.10 -5.42
CA TYR A 91 -2.53 28.79 -5.02
C TYR A 91 -1.83 29.40 -6.23
N ASP A 92 -1.42 30.66 -6.13
CA ASP A 92 -0.65 31.35 -7.16
C ASP A 92 0.82 31.41 -6.76
N PHE A 93 1.65 30.66 -7.48
CA PHE A 93 3.10 30.61 -7.26
C PHE A 93 3.83 31.89 -7.65
N LYS A 94 3.22 32.78 -8.45
CA LYS A 94 3.83 34.08 -8.79
C LYS A 94 3.71 35.08 -7.67
N THR A 95 2.57 35.06 -6.97
CA THR A 95 2.26 35.98 -5.86
C THR A 95 2.44 35.36 -4.48
N HIS A 96 2.83 34.08 -4.42
CA HIS A 96 3.00 33.32 -3.18
C HIS A 96 1.77 33.38 -2.25
N SER A 97 0.57 33.39 -2.84
CA SER A 97 -0.68 33.62 -2.10
C SER A 97 -1.79 32.67 -2.51
N ARG A 98 -2.76 32.47 -1.61
CA ARG A 98 -4.01 31.80 -1.97
C ARG A 98 -4.92 32.81 -2.66
N THR A 99 -5.44 32.42 -3.81
CA THR A 99 -6.45 33.23 -4.49
C THR A 99 -7.80 33.09 -3.80
N LYS A 100 -8.72 34.04 -4.05
CA LYS A 100 -10.14 33.93 -3.63
C LYS A 100 -10.93 32.86 -4.41
N LYS A 101 -10.32 32.22 -5.41
CA LYS A 101 -10.95 31.19 -6.24
C LYS A 101 -10.73 29.81 -5.64
N SER A 102 -11.69 28.94 -5.86
CA SER A 102 -11.60 27.53 -5.48
C SER A 102 -12.09 26.63 -6.61
N ILE A 103 -11.59 25.40 -6.63
CA ILE A 103 -12.03 24.34 -7.54
C ILE A 103 -12.97 23.43 -6.76
N THR A 104 -14.21 23.28 -7.22
CA THR A 104 -15.17 22.35 -6.63
C THR A 104 -14.72 20.91 -6.92
N VAL A 105 -14.46 20.14 -5.86
CA VAL A 105 -14.08 18.73 -5.97
C VAL A 105 -15.14 17.87 -5.30
N ARG A 106 -15.79 17.03 -6.11
CA ARG A 106 -16.78 16.07 -5.65
C ARG A 106 -16.09 14.76 -5.24
N PRO A 107 -16.67 13.98 -4.31
CA PRO A 107 -16.21 12.62 -4.02
C PRO A 107 -16.11 11.78 -5.29
N GLN A 108 -15.03 11.03 -5.41
CA GLN A 108 -14.76 10.13 -6.53
C GLN A 108 -14.32 8.77 -6.01
N LYS A 109 -14.44 7.75 -6.84
CA LYS A 109 -14.02 6.38 -6.51
C LYS A 109 -12.52 6.31 -6.19
N TYR A 110 -11.71 7.03 -6.95
CA TYR A 110 -10.27 7.17 -6.72
C TYR A 110 -9.90 8.64 -6.54
N ILE A 111 -9.21 8.95 -5.44
CA ILE A 111 -8.73 10.31 -5.17
C ILE A 111 -7.20 10.23 -5.07
N ILE A 112 -6.53 10.79 -6.06
CA ILE A 112 -5.07 10.83 -6.16
C ILE A 112 -4.60 12.12 -5.50
N ILE A 113 -3.82 12.04 -4.43
CA ILE A 113 -3.18 13.20 -3.80
C ILE A 113 -1.73 13.22 -4.25
N GLU A 114 -1.34 14.26 -5.00
CA GLU A 114 0.03 14.45 -5.45
C GLU A 114 0.71 15.62 -4.76
N GLY A 115 2.03 15.58 -4.62
CA GLY A 115 2.80 16.67 -4.01
C GLY A 115 4.18 16.26 -3.53
N LEU A 116 4.98 17.24 -3.13
CA LEU A 116 6.35 17.03 -2.66
C LEU A 116 6.39 16.70 -1.16
N LEU A 117 5.72 17.51 -0.34
CA LEU A 117 5.92 17.55 1.12
C LEU A 117 4.87 16.79 1.93
N PHE A 118 3.82 16.26 1.29
CA PHE A 118 2.61 15.97 2.03
C PHE A 118 2.74 14.78 3.00
N LEU A 119 3.59 13.80 2.71
CA LEU A 119 3.78 12.65 3.62
C LEU A 119 4.75 12.89 4.78
N LEU A 120 5.24 14.11 4.99
CA LEU A 120 5.93 14.46 6.24
C LEU A 120 4.99 14.34 7.44
N ASN A 121 3.72 14.71 7.26
CA ASN A 121 2.71 14.65 8.30
C ASN A 121 2.18 13.21 8.49
N ARG A 122 2.31 12.67 9.71
CA ARG A 122 1.82 11.31 10.03
C ARG A 122 0.31 11.17 9.86
N ARG A 123 -0.47 12.15 10.32
CA ARG A 123 -1.94 12.11 10.25
C ARG A 123 -2.38 11.99 8.80
N LEU A 124 -1.75 12.73 7.89
CA LEU A 124 -2.06 12.62 6.47
C LEU A 124 -1.73 11.23 5.92
N ARG A 125 -0.61 10.61 6.32
CA ARG A 125 -0.26 9.25 5.89
C ARG A 125 -1.33 8.23 6.31
N ASP A 126 -1.87 8.39 7.51
CA ASP A 126 -2.87 7.48 8.07
C ASP A 126 -4.22 7.58 7.34
N GLU A 127 -4.50 8.72 6.68
CA GLU A 127 -5.69 8.92 5.84
C GLU A 127 -5.57 8.32 4.42
N LEU A 128 -4.40 7.82 4.02
CA LEU A 128 -4.18 7.27 2.68
C LEU A 128 -4.29 5.75 2.65
N ASP A 129 -4.98 5.24 1.65
CA ASP A 129 -5.15 3.82 1.37
C ASP A 129 -3.93 3.19 0.70
N LEU A 130 -3.26 3.93 -0.19
CA LEU A 130 -2.07 3.49 -0.91
C LEU A 130 -1.06 4.64 -1.07
N LYS A 131 0.23 4.36 -0.87
CA LYS A 131 1.33 5.34 -0.92
C LYS A 131 2.35 4.93 -1.97
N ILE A 132 2.48 5.73 -3.01
CA ILE A 132 3.35 5.48 -4.17
C ILE A 132 4.47 6.52 -4.21
N TYR A 133 5.71 6.08 -4.01
CA TYR A 133 6.89 6.92 -4.12
C TYR A 133 7.47 6.82 -5.54
N ILE A 134 7.65 7.97 -6.19
CA ILE A 134 8.27 8.08 -7.51
C ILE A 134 9.74 8.45 -7.31
N ASP A 135 10.60 7.49 -7.61
CA ASP A 135 12.05 7.57 -7.43
C ASP A 135 12.75 7.87 -8.76
N ALA A 136 13.75 8.72 -8.72
CA ALA A 136 14.58 9.05 -9.87
C ALA A 136 15.90 9.66 -9.38
N ASP A 137 16.95 9.47 -10.17
CA ASP A 137 18.30 9.90 -9.82
C ASP A 137 18.39 11.43 -9.74
N ASP A 138 19.26 11.94 -8.86
CA ASP A 138 19.38 13.37 -8.54
C ASP A 138 19.67 14.23 -9.79
N ASP A 139 20.53 13.73 -10.66
CA ASP A 139 20.93 14.36 -11.92
C ASP A 139 19.77 14.40 -12.94
N VAL A 140 19.06 13.28 -13.11
CA VAL A 140 17.85 13.18 -13.95
C VAL A 140 16.80 14.16 -13.46
N ARG A 141 16.57 14.23 -12.14
CA ARG A 141 15.62 15.15 -11.52
C ARG A 141 16.02 16.61 -11.72
N LEU A 142 17.31 16.94 -11.56
CA LEU A 142 17.84 18.28 -11.77
C LEU A 142 17.66 18.73 -13.22
N ILE A 143 18.03 17.88 -14.20
CA ILE A 143 17.88 18.19 -15.63
C ILE A 143 16.41 18.45 -15.98
N ARG A 144 15.49 17.61 -15.48
CA ARG A 144 14.04 17.79 -15.67
C ARG A 144 13.55 19.09 -15.03
N ARG A 145 14.04 19.42 -13.82
CA ARG A 145 13.72 20.68 -13.13
C ARG A 145 14.18 21.90 -13.92
N ILE A 146 15.43 21.92 -14.40
CA ILE A 146 15.98 23.02 -15.21
C ILE A 146 15.13 23.25 -16.46
N ARG A 147 14.79 22.18 -17.19
CA ARG A 147 13.96 22.28 -18.40
C ARG A 147 12.57 22.85 -18.09
N ARG A 148 11.89 22.31 -17.08
CA ARG A 148 10.57 22.77 -16.63
C ARG A 148 10.59 24.23 -16.19
N ASP A 149 11.50 24.60 -15.28
CA ASP A 149 11.53 25.95 -14.69
C ASP A 149 11.91 27.00 -15.73
N LYS A 150 12.74 26.64 -16.73
CA LYS A 150 13.02 27.51 -17.88
C LYS A 150 11.81 27.70 -18.79
N GLN A 151 11.13 26.61 -19.15
CA GLN A 151 10.03 26.64 -20.13
C GLN A 151 8.71 27.16 -19.55
N GLU A 152 8.36 26.74 -18.34
CA GLU A 152 7.04 27.00 -17.74
C GLU A 152 7.05 28.19 -16.78
N ARG A 153 8.21 28.53 -16.19
CA ARG A 153 8.32 29.55 -15.13
C ARG A 153 9.22 30.73 -15.52
N GLY A 154 9.87 30.69 -16.67
CA GLY A 154 10.74 31.77 -17.16
C GLY A 154 12.02 31.98 -16.33
N GLN A 155 12.44 30.99 -15.54
CA GLN A 155 13.65 31.11 -14.73
C GLN A 155 14.91 30.87 -15.57
N SER A 156 15.99 31.60 -15.25
CA SER A 156 17.30 31.35 -15.86
C SER A 156 17.89 30.04 -15.34
N THR A 157 18.71 29.38 -16.16
CA THR A 157 19.39 28.13 -15.76
C THR A 157 20.26 28.35 -14.52
N ASP A 158 20.98 29.46 -14.44
CA ASP A 158 21.82 29.79 -13.29
C ASP A 158 21.02 29.96 -12.00
N SER A 159 19.87 30.62 -12.07
CA SER A 159 18.97 30.78 -10.92
C SER A 159 18.51 29.42 -10.38
N VAL A 160 18.08 28.51 -11.27
CA VAL A 160 17.64 27.17 -10.88
C VAL A 160 18.78 26.35 -10.25
N ILE A 161 19.99 26.42 -10.82
CA ILE A 161 21.17 25.72 -10.28
C ILE A 161 21.55 26.27 -8.92
N ASN A 162 21.62 27.60 -8.77
CA ASN A 162 21.95 28.26 -7.51
C ASN A 162 20.94 27.89 -6.42
N GLN A 163 19.64 27.95 -6.72
CA GLN A 163 18.59 27.52 -5.79
C GLN A 163 18.73 26.03 -5.43
N TYR A 164 19.03 25.18 -6.41
CA TYR A 164 19.17 23.75 -6.17
C TYR A 164 20.31 23.44 -5.20
N MET A 165 21.45 24.07 -5.41
CA MET A 165 22.65 23.93 -4.58
C MET A 165 22.47 24.53 -3.19
N ALA A 166 21.79 25.68 -3.09
CA ALA A 166 21.59 26.37 -1.82
C ALA A 166 20.61 25.64 -0.89
N THR A 167 19.47 25.16 -1.42
CA THR A 167 18.36 24.70 -0.55
C THR A 167 17.77 23.35 -0.98
N VAL A 168 17.41 23.19 -2.25
CA VAL A 168 16.56 22.05 -2.71
C VAL A 168 17.22 20.71 -2.42
N ARG A 169 18.51 20.56 -2.70
CA ARG A 169 19.23 19.28 -2.48
C ARG A 169 19.26 18.91 -1.01
N SER A 170 19.58 19.87 -0.14
CA SER A 170 19.63 19.67 1.30
C SER A 170 18.26 19.31 1.87
N MET A 171 17.22 20.05 1.49
CA MET A 171 15.83 19.78 1.91
C MET A 171 15.34 18.43 1.42
N HIS A 172 15.66 18.06 0.17
CA HIS A 172 15.32 16.76 -0.37
C HIS A 172 15.95 15.62 0.45
N ASN A 173 17.25 15.70 0.73
CA ASN A 173 17.96 14.67 1.47
C ASN A 173 17.49 14.57 2.93
N LYS A 174 17.21 15.71 3.56
CA LYS A 174 16.79 15.78 4.97
C LYS A 174 15.34 15.36 5.17
N HIS A 175 14.44 15.75 4.28
CA HIS A 175 13.01 15.64 4.50
C HIS A 175 12.31 14.71 3.50
N ILE A 176 12.65 14.75 2.22
CA ILE A 176 11.89 14.05 1.18
C ILE A 176 12.34 12.60 1.00
N SER A 177 13.62 12.37 0.75
CA SER A 177 14.18 11.03 0.51
C SER A 177 13.85 10.03 1.63
N PRO A 178 13.92 10.40 2.93
CA PRO A 178 13.54 9.49 4.01
C PRO A 178 12.08 9.04 3.99
N THR A 179 11.17 9.79 3.33
CA THR A 179 9.75 9.40 3.24
C THR A 179 9.52 8.17 2.37
N LYS A 180 10.49 7.79 1.53
CA LYS A 180 10.46 6.56 0.72
C LYS A 180 10.16 5.31 1.56
N ARG A 181 10.56 5.29 2.84
CA ARG A 181 10.29 4.18 3.77
C ARG A 181 8.81 3.98 4.11
N TYR A 182 7.96 4.97 3.84
CA TYR A 182 6.51 4.89 4.06
C TYR A 182 5.73 4.45 2.81
N ALA A 183 6.43 4.16 1.71
CA ALA A 183 5.80 3.76 0.46
C ALA A 183 5.35 2.30 0.50
N ASP A 184 4.13 2.06 0.02
CA ASP A 184 3.66 0.71 -0.31
C ASP A 184 4.25 0.26 -1.66
N ILE A 185 4.44 1.21 -2.58
CA ILE A 185 4.98 0.99 -3.92
C ILE A 185 6.05 2.03 -4.21
N VAL A 186 7.21 1.58 -4.68
CA VAL A 186 8.26 2.45 -5.23
C VAL A 186 8.32 2.23 -6.74
N ILE A 187 8.24 3.32 -7.50
CA ILE A 187 8.36 3.32 -8.95
C ILE A 187 9.66 4.00 -9.33
N ASP A 188 10.56 3.24 -9.96
CA ASP A 188 11.75 3.79 -10.60
C ASP A 188 11.33 4.49 -11.91
N PHE A 189 11.59 5.79 -11.97
CA PHE A 189 11.24 6.70 -13.06
C PHE A 189 12.45 7.10 -13.93
N ASN A 190 13.57 6.39 -13.76
CA ASN A 190 14.74 6.49 -14.64
C ASN A 190 14.54 5.66 -15.93
N VAL A 191 13.66 4.65 -15.90
CA VAL A 191 13.37 3.74 -17.02
C VAL A 191 11.90 3.80 -17.45
N SER A 192 11.56 3.12 -18.56
CA SER A 192 10.17 3.01 -19.01
C SER A 192 9.27 2.37 -17.96
N ASN A 193 8.16 3.03 -17.70
CA ASN A 193 7.34 2.92 -16.52
C ASN A 193 5.91 2.44 -16.85
N GLN A 194 5.63 2.12 -18.12
CA GLN A 194 4.33 1.62 -18.56
C GLN A 194 3.92 0.32 -17.85
N GLN A 195 4.85 -0.61 -17.65
CA GLN A 195 4.56 -1.85 -16.92
C GLN A 195 4.30 -1.58 -15.44
N ALA A 196 5.04 -0.64 -14.86
CA ALA A 196 4.89 -0.24 -13.47
C ALA A 196 3.52 0.42 -13.24
N LEU A 197 3.10 1.30 -14.15
CA LEU A 197 1.76 1.89 -14.20
C LEU A 197 0.66 0.82 -14.30
N ARG A 198 0.76 -0.11 -15.26
CA ARG A 198 -0.22 -1.20 -15.42
C ARG A 198 -0.38 -2.04 -14.16
N ASN A 199 0.74 -2.40 -13.53
CA ASN A 199 0.74 -3.17 -12.29
C ASN A 199 0.10 -2.38 -11.14
N THR A 200 0.42 -1.09 -11.04
CA THR A 200 -0.13 -0.19 -10.02
C THR A 200 -1.65 -0.05 -10.15
N VAL A 201 -2.15 0.18 -11.38
CA VAL A 201 -3.60 0.23 -11.67
C VAL A 201 -4.29 -1.06 -11.27
N LYS A 202 -3.71 -2.21 -11.60
CA LYS A 202 -4.25 -3.53 -11.22
C LYS A 202 -4.32 -3.69 -9.70
N GLN A 203 -3.30 -3.25 -8.97
CA GLN A 203 -3.28 -3.31 -7.51
C GLN A 203 -4.32 -2.38 -6.88
N ILE A 204 -4.47 -1.15 -7.37
CA ILE A 204 -5.49 -0.19 -6.89
C ILE A 204 -6.89 -0.76 -7.09
N LYS A 205 -7.19 -1.29 -8.28
CA LYS A 205 -8.50 -1.90 -8.58
C LYS A 205 -8.76 -3.09 -7.67
N LEU A 206 -7.77 -3.97 -7.45
CA LEU A 206 -7.90 -5.11 -6.56
C LEU A 206 -8.14 -4.67 -5.10
N TYR A 207 -7.39 -3.68 -4.62
CA TYR A 207 -7.58 -3.11 -3.28
C TYR A 207 -9.00 -2.57 -3.11
N TYR A 208 -9.46 -1.76 -4.06
CA TYR A 208 -10.80 -1.19 -4.07
C TYR A 208 -11.90 -2.26 -4.02
N THR A 209 -11.85 -3.24 -4.94
CA THR A 209 -12.84 -4.33 -4.99
C THR A 209 -12.86 -5.13 -3.70
N THR A 210 -11.69 -5.31 -3.05
CA THR A 210 -11.62 -6.04 -1.80
C THR A 210 -12.27 -5.27 -0.65
N GLN A 211 -12.05 -3.95 -0.58
CA GLN A 211 -12.71 -3.09 0.41
C GLN A 211 -14.22 -3.03 0.21
N GLU A 212 -14.67 -2.94 -1.04
CA GLU A 212 -16.08 -2.97 -1.39
C GLU A 212 -16.75 -4.28 -0.93
N LEU A 213 -16.11 -5.43 -1.18
CA LEU A 213 -16.59 -6.73 -0.72
C LEU A 213 -16.60 -6.87 0.81
N GLY A 214 -15.60 -6.33 1.50
CA GLY A 214 -15.53 -6.30 2.97
C GLY A 214 -16.63 -5.44 3.60
N SER A 215 -16.96 -4.31 2.99
CA SER A 215 -18.03 -3.42 3.45
C SER A 215 -19.45 -4.02 3.34
N ARG A 216 -19.62 -5.08 2.53
CA ARG A 216 -20.89 -5.80 2.33
C ARG A 216 -21.14 -6.95 3.32
N GLY A 217 -20.31 -7.10 4.37
CA GLY A 217 -20.67 -7.90 5.55
C GLY A 217 -20.32 -9.40 5.53
N GLY A 218 -19.42 -9.87 4.65
CA GLY A 218 -18.94 -11.25 4.69
C GLY A 218 -17.77 -11.46 5.66
N ILE A 219 -17.79 -12.53 6.46
CA ILE A 219 -16.67 -12.95 7.35
C ILE A 219 -15.41 -13.36 6.54
N VAL A 220 -15.61 -13.81 5.31
CA VAL A 220 -14.57 -14.31 4.37
C VAL A 220 -13.59 -13.22 3.86
N PRO A 221 -14.02 -11.99 3.51
CA PRO A 221 -13.12 -10.92 3.05
C PRO A 221 -12.01 -10.52 4.03
N SER A 222 -12.26 -10.56 5.34
CA SER A 222 -11.28 -10.20 6.40
C SER A 222 -10.01 -11.04 6.34
N ILE A 223 -10.17 -12.35 6.14
CA ILE A 223 -9.08 -13.31 6.00
C ILE A 223 -8.35 -13.09 4.66
N ARG A 224 -9.11 -12.84 3.57
CA ARG A 224 -8.53 -12.55 2.25
C ARG A 224 -7.72 -11.25 2.22
N LEU A 225 -8.17 -10.22 2.94
CA LEU A 225 -7.47 -8.94 3.16
C LEU A 225 -6.15 -9.15 3.93
N PHE A 226 -6.17 -9.98 4.97
CA PHE A 226 -4.97 -10.36 5.72
C PHE A 226 -3.94 -11.04 4.81
N PHE A 227 -4.36 -11.97 3.95
CA PHE A 227 -3.46 -12.65 3.01
C PHE A 227 -2.93 -11.70 1.92
N ILE A 228 -3.76 -10.85 1.31
CA ILE A 228 -3.30 -9.91 0.26
C ILE A 228 -2.32 -8.86 0.80
N ARG A 229 -2.60 -8.29 1.99
CA ARG A 229 -1.67 -7.35 2.65
C ARG A 229 -0.34 -8.02 2.98
N SER A 230 -0.38 -9.22 3.55
CA SER A 230 0.83 -9.99 3.88
C SER A 230 1.63 -10.33 2.61
N PHE A 231 0.97 -10.72 1.52
CA PHE A 231 1.62 -11.09 0.26
C PHE A 231 2.22 -9.89 -0.50
N THR A 232 1.62 -8.70 -0.38
CA THR A 232 2.11 -7.47 -1.04
C THR A 232 3.36 -6.93 -0.35
N VAL A 233 3.37 -6.93 0.98
CA VAL A 233 4.57 -6.62 1.80
C VAL A 233 5.69 -7.64 1.50
N PHE A 234 5.34 -8.92 1.35
CA PHE A 234 6.29 -9.98 0.99
C PHE A 234 6.97 -9.76 -0.37
N ARG A 235 6.25 -9.19 -1.35
CA ARG A 235 6.78 -8.97 -2.70
C ARG A 235 7.68 -7.73 -2.81
N GLY A 236 7.45 -6.72 -1.98
CA GLY A 236 8.21 -5.46 -1.96
C GLY A 236 9.58 -5.56 -1.26
N VAL A 237 9.67 -6.36 -0.18
CA VAL A 237 10.87 -6.43 0.67
C VAL A 237 11.89 -7.47 0.20
N TYR A 238 11.50 -8.48 -0.57
CA TYR A 238 12.33 -9.69 -0.78
C TYR A 238 12.68 -10.00 -2.25
N ARG A 239 12.63 -9.00 -3.13
CA ARG A 239 12.72 -9.20 -4.59
C ARG A 239 14.01 -9.89 -5.04
N ASP A 240 15.13 -9.75 -4.31
CA ASP A 240 16.43 -10.25 -4.81
C ASP A 240 17.09 -11.34 -3.95
N THR A 241 16.70 -11.56 -2.70
CA THR A 241 17.37 -12.56 -1.83
C THR A 241 16.60 -13.89 -1.70
N LEU A 242 15.28 -13.93 -1.95
CA LEU A 242 14.44 -15.12 -1.69
C LEU A 242 13.92 -15.86 -2.93
N LYS A 243 14.31 -15.42 -4.14
CA LYS A 243 13.71 -15.86 -5.42
C LYS A 243 13.71 -17.37 -5.67
N ASN A 244 14.63 -18.16 -5.10
CA ASN A 244 14.79 -19.55 -5.52
C ASN A 244 14.36 -20.62 -4.50
N ILE A 245 14.32 -20.32 -3.20
CA ILE A 245 14.09 -21.35 -2.17
C ILE A 245 12.79 -21.08 -1.40
N VAL A 246 12.67 -19.94 -0.71
CA VAL A 246 11.52 -19.66 0.15
C VAL A 246 10.22 -19.47 -0.66
N SER A 247 10.30 -18.92 -1.88
CA SER A 247 9.14 -18.79 -2.76
C SER A 247 8.50 -20.13 -3.13
N ARG A 248 9.29 -21.21 -3.28
CA ARG A 248 8.74 -22.54 -3.64
C ARG A 248 8.06 -23.18 -2.44
N TYR A 249 8.66 -23.07 -1.26
CA TYR A 249 8.10 -23.65 -0.03
C TYR A 249 6.86 -22.89 0.48
N VAL A 250 6.84 -21.56 0.38
CA VAL A 250 5.65 -20.75 0.72
C VAL A 250 4.51 -21.02 -0.25
N LEU A 251 4.80 -21.19 -1.55
CA LEU A 251 3.79 -21.57 -2.54
C LEU A 251 3.23 -22.98 -2.25
N LEU A 252 4.09 -23.94 -1.89
CA LEU A 252 3.65 -25.29 -1.49
C LEU A 252 2.80 -25.28 -0.22
N LEU A 253 3.13 -24.44 0.77
CA LEU A 253 2.34 -24.24 1.99
C LEU A 253 0.98 -23.61 1.70
N ILE A 254 0.92 -22.63 0.79
CA ILE A 254 -0.34 -22.00 0.36
C ILE A 254 -1.19 -23.00 -0.40
N ILE A 255 -0.60 -23.81 -1.29
CA ILE A 255 -1.31 -24.87 -2.01
C ILE A 255 -1.84 -25.90 -1.01
N ALA A 256 -1.01 -26.39 -0.09
CA ALA A 256 -1.43 -27.36 0.93
C ALA A 256 -2.56 -26.81 1.82
N PHE A 257 -2.47 -25.56 2.25
CA PHE A 257 -3.50 -24.89 3.04
C PHE A 257 -4.80 -24.69 2.24
N HIS A 258 -4.70 -24.31 0.96
CA HIS A 258 -5.86 -24.13 0.10
C HIS A 258 -6.54 -25.47 -0.23
N SER A 259 -5.76 -26.52 -0.52
CA SER A 259 -6.26 -27.89 -0.70
C SER A 259 -6.96 -28.40 0.57
N THR A 260 -6.40 -28.10 1.75
CA THR A 260 -7.02 -28.46 3.03
C THR A 260 -8.35 -27.72 3.24
N LEU A 261 -8.42 -26.42 2.88
CA LEU A 261 -9.67 -25.64 2.97
C LEU A 261 -10.72 -26.06 1.95
N VAL A 262 -10.31 -26.45 0.74
CA VAL A 262 -11.22 -26.98 -0.29
C VAL A 262 -11.79 -28.33 0.15
N LEU A 263 -10.95 -29.22 0.69
CA LEU A 263 -11.39 -30.49 1.25
C LEU A 263 -12.29 -30.32 2.48
N LEU A 264 -11.98 -29.35 3.36
CA LEU A 264 -12.84 -28.99 4.50
C LEU A 264 -14.20 -28.44 4.04
N ARG A 265 -14.21 -27.65 2.95
CA ARG A 265 -15.43 -27.09 2.36
C ARG A 265 -16.29 -28.16 1.69
N GLU A 266 -15.68 -29.14 1.02
CA GLU A 266 -16.40 -30.28 0.44
C GLU A 266 -16.84 -31.30 1.51
N SER A 267 -16.21 -31.31 2.68
CA SER A 267 -16.59 -32.19 3.80
C SER A 267 -17.75 -31.66 4.67
N HIS A 268 -18.13 -30.39 4.50
CA HIS A 268 -19.28 -29.78 5.16
C HIS A 268 -20.37 -29.41 4.15
N GLU A 269 -20.93 -30.44 3.51
CA GLU A 269 -22.38 -30.72 3.48
C GLU A 269 -22.66 -31.82 2.45
N VAL A 270 -23.29 -32.90 2.94
CA VAL A 270 -23.98 -33.96 2.20
C VAL A 270 -23.05 -34.94 1.44
N TRP A 271 -22.98 -36.19 1.91
CA TRP A 271 -22.79 -37.46 1.13
C TRP A 271 -22.01 -38.56 1.87
N LEU A 272 -21.25 -38.25 2.92
CA LEU A 272 -20.38 -39.26 3.57
C LEU A 272 -21.06 -40.09 4.68
N VAL A 273 -22.14 -39.60 5.28
CA VAL A 273 -22.86 -40.33 6.36
C VAL A 273 -24.13 -41.02 5.83
N ASP A 274 -24.80 -40.43 4.83
CA ASP A 274 -26.11 -40.89 4.32
C ASP A 274 -26.11 -41.41 2.87
N GLY A 275 -24.94 -41.55 2.23
CA GLY A 275 -24.83 -42.19 0.91
C GLY A 275 -25.07 -43.71 0.97
N PRO A 276 -25.44 -44.37 -0.15
CA PRO A 276 -25.81 -45.80 -0.18
C PRO A 276 -24.57 -46.70 -0.15
N TRP A 277 -23.73 -46.53 0.87
CA TRP A 277 -22.47 -47.25 1.00
C TRP A 277 -22.67 -48.55 1.78
N PRO A 278 -22.05 -49.66 1.35
CA PRO A 278 -21.99 -50.90 2.12
C PRO A 278 -21.38 -50.67 3.52
N GLN A 279 -21.86 -51.40 4.53
CA GLN A 279 -21.48 -51.20 5.93
C GLN A 279 -19.96 -51.24 6.18
N PHE A 280 -19.21 -52.04 5.42
CA PHE A 280 -17.76 -52.12 5.56
C PHE A 280 -17.04 -50.83 5.14
N VAL A 281 -17.58 -50.08 4.18
CA VAL A 281 -17.02 -48.79 3.72
C VAL A 281 -17.22 -47.72 4.80
N ARG A 282 -18.38 -47.72 5.47
CA ARG A 282 -18.64 -46.84 6.62
C ARG A 282 -17.71 -47.13 7.79
N ASN A 283 -17.50 -48.42 8.09
CA ASN A 283 -16.57 -48.83 9.15
C ASN A 283 -15.10 -48.52 8.79
N TYR A 284 -14.72 -48.65 7.52
CA TYR A 284 -13.38 -48.31 7.03
C TYR A 284 -13.12 -46.80 7.11
N LEU A 285 -14.08 -45.96 6.69
CA LEU A 285 -13.97 -44.51 6.78
C LEU A 285 -14.01 -43.99 8.23
N ALA A 286 -14.75 -44.64 9.12
CA ALA A 286 -14.77 -44.33 10.55
C ALA A 286 -13.48 -44.72 11.29
N SER A 287 -12.67 -45.63 10.74
CA SER A 287 -11.44 -46.13 11.37
C SER A 287 -10.18 -45.28 11.10
N TYR A 288 -10.24 -44.30 10.21
CA TYR A 288 -9.12 -43.40 9.94
C TYR A 288 -9.19 -42.15 10.83
N GLN A 289 -8.25 -42.02 11.77
CA GLN A 289 -8.02 -40.75 12.47
C GLN A 289 -7.32 -39.76 11.52
N PHE A 290 -8.12 -39.15 10.65
CA PHE A 290 -7.75 -38.09 9.70
C PHE A 290 -6.87 -36.95 10.29
N PRO A 291 -6.98 -36.51 11.56
CA PRO A 291 -6.16 -35.39 12.05
C PRO A 291 -4.67 -35.71 12.21
N PHE A 292 -4.32 -36.97 12.55
CA PHE A 292 -2.97 -37.31 12.99
C PHE A 292 -1.93 -37.22 11.87
N VAL A 293 -2.28 -37.60 10.64
CA VAL A 293 -1.36 -37.58 9.50
C VAL A 293 -1.04 -36.13 9.10
N TYR A 294 -2.02 -35.23 9.06
CA TYR A 294 -1.80 -33.83 8.69
C TYR A 294 -1.07 -33.04 9.78
N ILE A 295 -1.36 -33.32 11.06
CA ILE A 295 -0.61 -32.75 12.19
C ILE A 295 0.85 -33.21 12.14
N THR A 296 1.09 -34.49 11.87
CA THR A 296 2.44 -35.04 11.76
C THR A 296 3.20 -34.45 10.58
N LEU A 297 2.58 -34.35 9.40
CA LEU A 297 3.17 -33.72 8.22
C LEU A 297 3.46 -32.22 8.44
N PHE A 298 2.60 -31.53 9.19
CA PHE A 298 2.84 -30.13 9.58
C PHE A 298 4.05 -30.00 10.51
N PHE A 299 4.15 -30.82 11.55
CA PHE A 299 5.32 -30.80 12.45
C PHE A 299 6.62 -31.19 11.75
N VAL A 300 6.57 -32.14 10.80
CA VAL A 300 7.72 -32.49 9.95
C VAL A 300 8.12 -31.32 9.05
N ALA A 301 7.16 -30.62 8.44
CA ALA A 301 7.43 -29.43 7.64
C ALA A 301 8.06 -28.29 8.48
N VAL A 302 7.51 -28.02 9.67
CA VAL A 302 8.06 -27.02 10.61
C VAL A 302 9.47 -27.38 11.05
N TYR A 303 9.74 -28.66 11.34
CA TYR A 303 11.06 -29.15 11.72
C TYR A 303 12.08 -28.98 10.58
N LEU A 304 11.72 -29.35 9.36
CA LEU A 304 12.58 -29.18 8.18
C LEU A 304 12.88 -27.71 7.90
N ILE A 305 11.89 -26.81 8.07
CA ILE A 305 12.08 -25.36 7.93
C ILE A 305 13.03 -24.83 9.01
N LYS A 306 12.85 -25.23 10.29
CA LYS A 306 13.74 -24.84 11.39
C LYS A 306 15.18 -25.30 11.12
N ARG A 307 15.39 -26.54 10.67
CA ARG A 307 16.71 -27.08 10.33
C ARG A 307 17.37 -26.31 9.18
N THR A 308 16.61 -26.04 8.13
CA THR A 308 17.11 -25.31 6.95
C THR A 308 17.46 -23.85 7.27
N LEU A 309 16.68 -23.18 8.14
CA LEU A 309 16.98 -21.82 8.59
C LEU A 309 18.18 -21.75 9.55
N PHE A 310 18.47 -22.85 10.27
CA PHE A 310 19.62 -22.94 11.16
C PHE A 310 20.94 -23.11 10.39
N ASP A 311 20.93 -23.86 9.28
CA ASP A 311 22.11 -24.09 8.43
C ASP A 311 22.52 -22.86 7.59
N ILE A 312 21.62 -21.91 7.35
CA ILE A 312 21.95 -20.68 6.60
C ILE A 312 22.62 -19.68 7.55
N LYS A 313 23.96 -19.75 7.65
CA LYS A 313 24.81 -18.81 8.43
C LYS A 313 24.60 -17.33 8.09
N GLN A 314 23.98 -16.99 6.95
CA GLN A 314 23.76 -15.62 6.48
C GLN A 314 22.40 -14.99 6.81
N VAL A 315 21.45 -15.68 7.46
CA VAL A 315 20.16 -15.05 7.80
C VAL A 315 20.33 -14.11 9.00
N ASN A 316 20.15 -12.81 8.76
CA ASN A 316 20.17 -11.72 9.73
C ASN A 316 19.33 -12.07 10.98
N SER A 317 19.83 -11.78 12.18
CA SER A 317 19.25 -12.20 13.47
C SER A 317 17.81 -11.70 13.66
N ILE A 318 17.48 -10.55 13.08
CA ILE A 318 16.13 -9.97 13.08
C ILE A 318 15.18 -10.83 12.23
N ILE A 319 15.60 -11.25 11.05
CA ILE A 319 14.79 -12.09 10.15
C ILE A 319 14.51 -13.44 10.80
N ARG A 320 15.50 -14.04 11.48
CA ARG A 320 15.28 -15.27 12.25
C ARG A 320 14.20 -15.07 13.31
N ARG A 321 14.27 -13.98 14.09
CA ARG A 321 13.27 -13.69 15.14
C ARG A 321 11.85 -13.53 14.58
N TYR A 322 11.69 -12.83 13.45
CA TYR A 322 10.37 -12.68 12.82
C TYR A 322 9.82 -14.00 12.27
N VAL A 323 10.66 -14.82 11.63
CA VAL A 323 10.24 -16.13 11.14
C VAL A 323 9.86 -17.06 12.30
N TYR A 324 10.60 -17.03 13.42
CA TYR A 324 10.23 -17.78 14.62
C TYR A 324 8.92 -17.29 15.25
N LEU A 325 8.66 -15.98 15.24
CA LEU A 325 7.43 -15.40 15.77
C LEU A 325 6.22 -15.84 14.93
N GLU A 326 6.32 -15.74 13.59
CA GLU A 326 5.29 -16.22 12.66
C GLU A 326 5.03 -17.72 12.81
N LEU A 327 6.09 -18.55 12.83
CA LEU A 327 5.96 -19.99 13.06
C LEU A 327 5.30 -20.29 14.42
N GLY A 328 5.63 -19.51 15.46
CA GLY A 328 5.00 -19.60 16.78
C GLY A 328 3.50 -19.29 16.73
N ILE A 329 3.11 -18.23 16.02
CA ILE A 329 1.70 -17.84 15.84
C ILE A 329 0.93 -18.92 15.08
N TYR A 330 1.47 -19.43 13.97
CA TYR A 330 0.82 -20.52 13.22
C TYR A 330 0.69 -21.80 14.04
N THR A 331 1.72 -22.16 14.81
CA THR A 331 1.67 -23.31 15.70
C THR A 331 0.60 -23.11 16.78
N PHE A 332 0.51 -21.92 17.37
CA PHE A 332 -0.50 -21.59 18.37
C PHE A 332 -1.93 -21.65 17.81
N ILE A 333 -2.15 -21.12 16.60
CA ILE A 333 -3.46 -21.17 15.94
C ILE A 333 -3.87 -22.62 15.67
N ILE A 334 -2.95 -23.45 15.17
CA ILE A 334 -3.24 -24.86 14.86
C ILE A 334 -3.50 -25.66 16.14
N ILE A 335 -2.71 -25.46 17.19
CA ILE A 335 -2.96 -26.06 18.51
C ILE A 335 -4.31 -25.60 19.07
N SER A 336 -4.65 -24.31 18.92
CA SER A 336 -5.93 -23.79 19.39
C SER A 336 -7.12 -24.38 18.63
N ILE A 337 -7.00 -24.56 17.32
CA ILE A 337 -8.01 -25.25 16.49
C ILE A 337 -8.11 -26.72 16.89
N TYR A 338 -6.98 -27.39 17.13
CA TYR A 338 -6.96 -28.79 17.56
C TYR A 338 -7.58 -28.96 18.96
N LEU A 339 -7.23 -28.11 19.91
CA LEU A 339 -7.80 -28.08 21.25
C LEU A 339 -9.29 -27.75 21.19
N TYR A 340 -9.69 -26.76 20.40
CA TYR A 340 -11.10 -26.46 20.18
C TYR A 340 -11.84 -27.69 19.63
N TRP A 341 -11.29 -28.34 18.60
CA TRP A 341 -11.90 -29.52 18.00
C TRP A 341 -11.97 -30.72 18.96
N THR A 342 -10.90 -31.00 19.72
CA THR A 342 -10.90 -32.06 20.75
C THR A 342 -11.82 -31.72 21.92
N PHE A 343 -11.98 -30.45 22.29
CA PHE A 343 -12.89 -30.06 23.37
C PHE A 343 -14.36 -30.06 22.94
N TYR A 344 -14.65 -29.72 21.67
CA TYR A 344 -16.02 -29.66 21.14
C TYR A 344 -16.52 -31.00 20.59
N TYR A 345 -15.63 -31.83 20.04
CA TYR A 345 -15.98 -33.10 19.40
C TYR A 345 -15.36 -34.32 20.10
N GLY A 346 -14.53 -34.12 21.12
CA GLY A 346 -13.85 -35.19 21.86
C GLY A 346 -14.31 -35.28 23.32
N TYR A 347 -15.58 -35.66 23.50
CA TYR A 347 -16.02 -36.52 24.60
C TYR A 347 -17.14 -37.39 24.05
N PHE A 348 -16.75 -38.49 23.40
CA PHE A 348 -17.35 -39.83 23.51
C PHE A 348 -16.42 -40.85 22.83
#